data_AF-A0A2D4NPY9-F1
#
_entry.id   AF-A0A2D4NPY9-F1
#
_cell.length_a   1.000
_cell.length_b   1.000
_cell.length_c   1.000
_cell.angle_alpha   90.00
_cell.angle_beta   90.00
_cell.angle_gamma   90.00
#
_symmetry.space_group_name_H-M   'P 1'
#
loop_
_entity.id
_entity.type
_entity.pdbx_description
1 polymer ?
#
loop_
_entity_poly.entity_id
_entity_poly.type
_entity_poly.pdbx_seq_one_letter_code
_entity_poly.pdbx_strand_id
1 'polypeptide(L)'
;FPSPPGNENYKQVAMCILYHISMDDRFKSMFAYTDCIPQLMKMLLECPDERVDLELISFCINLAANKRNVQLICEGNGLKMLMKRALKFKDPLLMKMIRNISQHDGPTKSLFIRVRKLQTKRIK
;
A
#
# COMPACT_ATOMS: atom_id res chain seq x y z
N PHE A 1 -0.73 -8.56 22.70
CA PHE A 1 -1.66 -7.66 23.41
C PHE A 1 -2.87 -7.43 22.52
N PRO A 2 -4.07 -7.91 22.90
CA PRO A 2 -5.29 -7.52 22.21
C PRO A 2 -5.58 -6.05 22.51
N SER A 3 -5.92 -5.28 21.49
CA SER A 3 -6.27 -3.85 21.61
C SER A 3 -7.59 -3.69 22.39
N PRO A 4 -7.75 -2.62 23.21
CA PRO A 4 -8.99 -2.38 23.94
C PRO A 4 -10.16 -2.08 22.99
N PRO A 5 -11.38 -2.53 23.32
CA PRO A 5 -12.58 -2.22 22.54
C PRO A 5 -12.87 -0.72 22.66
N GLY A 6 -12.63 0.01 21.56
CA GLY A 6 -12.69 1.48 21.49
C GLY A 6 -11.66 2.07 20.52
N ASN A 7 -10.57 1.35 20.23
CA ASN A 7 -9.50 1.83 19.36
C ASN A 7 -9.84 1.85 17.86
N GLU A 8 -10.71 0.96 17.38
CA GLU A 8 -11.00 0.86 15.94
C GLU A 8 -11.74 2.10 15.40
N ASN A 9 -12.61 2.72 16.19
CA ASN A 9 -13.28 3.98 15.78
C ASN A 9 -12.27 5.11 15.60
N TYR A 10 -11.28 5.24 16.50
CA TYR A 10 -10.23 6.25 16.36
C TYR A 10 -9.34 5.98 15.16
N LYS A 11 -9.01 4.70 14.90
CA LYS A 11 -8.26 4.31 13.71
C LYS A 11 -9.03 4.70 12.43
N GLN A 12 -10.32 4.40 12.35
CA GLN A 12 -11.14 4.75 11.19
C GLN A 12 -11.19 6.27 10.97
N VAL A 13 -11.48 7.04 12.03
CA VAL A 13 -11.50 8.52 11.96
C VAL A 13 -10.14 9.08 11.55
N ALA A 14 -9.05 8.56 12.11
CA ALA A 14 -7.70 8.95 11.73
C ALA A 14 -7.42 8.66 10.25
N MET A 15 -7.76 7.47 9.76
CA MET A 15 -7.59 7.12 8.34
C MET A 15 -8.39 8.05 7.42
N CYS A 16 -9.63 8.38 7.79
CA CYS A 16 -10.44 9.35 7.07
C CYS A 16 -9.76 10.73 7.01
N ILE A 17 -9.29 11.25 8.14
CA ILE A 17 -8.59 12.55 8.19
C ILE A 17 -7.32 12.52 7.33
N LEU A 18 -6.50 11.48 7.48
CA LEU A 18 -5.25 11.33 6.73
C LEU A 18 -5.48 11.18 5.22
N TYR A 19 -6.53 10.47 4.81
CA TYR A 19 -6.96 10.41 3.42
C TYR A 19 -7.29 11.80 2.87
N HIS A 20 -8.08 12.60 3.59
CA HIS A 20 -8.41 13.97 3.15
C HIS A 20 -7.17 14.87 3.08
N ILE A 21 -6.26 14.78 4.06
CA ILE A 21 -4.98 15.51 4.01
C ILE A 21 -4.17 15.10 2.77
N SER A 22 -4.14 13.80 2.46
CA SER A 22 -3.40 13.29 1.32
C SER A 22 -3.97 13.69 -0.05
N MET A 23 -5.18 14.25 -0.13
CA MET A 23 -5.74 14.75 -1.40
C MET A 23 -4.89 15.87 -1.98
N ASP A 24 -4.40 16.78 -1.15
CA ASP A 24 -3.50 17.85 -1.56
C ASP A 24 -2.10 17.27 -1.85
N ASP A 25 -1.59 17.47 -3.06
CA ASP A 25 -0.28 16.96 -3.48
C ASP A 25 0.88 17.47 -2.61
N ARG A 26 0.75 18.68 -2.06
CA ARG A 26 1.75 19.27 -1.16
C ARG A 26 1.91 18.38 0.08
N PHE A 27 0.81 18.06 0.74
CA PHE A 27 0.80 17.22 1.94
C PHE A 27 0.96 15.74 1.63
N LYS A 28 0.47 15.25 0.49
CA LYS A 28 0.67 13.87 0.02
C LYS A 28 2.14 13.49 0.00
N SER A 29 2.99 14.40 -0.47
CA SER A 29 4.45 14.18 -0.54
C SER A 29 5.15 14.20 0.83
N MET A 30 4.51 14.79 1.85
CA MET A 30 5.06 14.91 3.20
C MET A 30 5.03 13.58 3.96
N PHE A 31 4.12 12.67 3.59
CA PHE A 31 4.03 11.35 4.22
C PHE A 31 5.31 10.53 4.13
N ALA A 32 6.10 10.73 3.07
CA ALA A 32 7.40 10.09 2.90
C ALA A 32 8.45 10.51 3.95
N TYR A 33 8.23 11.61 4.67
CA TYR A 33 9.12 12.08 5.74
C TYR A 33 8.67 11.62 7.14
N THR A 34 7.72 10.70 7.20
CA THR A 34 7.17 10.15 8.44
C THR A 34 7.16 8.63 8.38
N ASP A 35 6.96 7.97 9.51
CA ASP A 35 6.82 6.50 9.57
C ASP A 35 5.46 5.99 9.07
N CYS A 36 4.63 6.86 8.48
CA CYS A 36 3.30 6.50 8.01
C CYS A 36 3.33 5.39 6.96
N ILE A 37 4.19 5.51 5.93
CA ILE A 37 4.26 4.51 4.84
C ILE A 37 4.64 3.11 5.38
N PRO A 38 5.73 2.94 6.16
CA PRO A 38 6.06 1.65 6.77
C PRO A 38 4.92 1.07 7.63
N GLN A 39 4.25 1.90 8.43
CA GLN A 39 3.15 1.45 9.29
C GLN A 39 1.94 0.97 8.47
N LEU A 40 1.53 1.72 7.45
CA LEU A 40 0.44 1.32 6.55
C LEU A 40 0.76 0.03 5.80
N MET A 41 2.00 -0.11 5.32
CA MET A 41 2.45 -1.33 4.66
C MET A 41 2.38 -2.54 5.59
N LYS A 42 2.77 -2.39 6.85
CA LYS A 42 2.61 -3.44 7.85
C LYS A 42 1.13 -3.82 8.01
N MET A 43 0.25 -2.84 8.17
CA MET A 43 -1.20 -3.07 8.31
C MET A 43 -1.80 -3.79 7.09
N LEU A 44 -1.43 -3.38 5.86
CA LEU A 44 -1.90 -4.02 4.63
C LEU A 44 -1.44 -5.48 4.51
N LEU A 45 -0.19 -5.76 4.88
CA LEU A 45 0.43 -7.07 4.68
C LEU A 45 0.06 -8.07 5.78
N GLU A 46 -0.14 -7.60 7.01
CA GLU A 46 -0.53 -8.41 8.18
C GLU A 46 -2.05 -8.53 8.34
N CYS A 47 -2.85 -7.82 7.53
CA CYS A 47 -4.31 -7.93 7.54
C CYS A 47 -4.75 -9.40 7.34
N PRO A 48 -5.45 -10.02 8.33
CA PRO A 48 -5.84 -11.42 8.25
C PRO A 48 -7.00 -11.64 7.28
N ASP A 49 -7.85 -10.63 7.10
CA ASP A 49 -9.03 -10.68 6.25
C ASP A 49 -8.65 -10.71 4.77
N GLU A 50 -9.56 -11.23 3.94
CA GLU A 50 -9.33 -11.26 2.48
C GLU A 50 -9.36 -9.86 1.87
N ARG A 51 -10.17 -8.96 2.44
CA ARG A 51 -10.33 -7.58 2.01
C ARG A 51 -9.76 -6.64 3.06
N VAL A 52 -9.09 -5.60 2.58
CA VAL A 52 -8.57 -4.52 3.42
C VAL A 52 -9.69 -3.52 3.72
N ASP A 53 -9.71 -2.96 4.93
CA ASP A 53 -10.55 -1.83 5.32
C ASP A 53 -10.55 -0.72 4.25
N LEU A 54 -11.74 -0.21 3.90
CA LEU A 54 -11.95 0.76 2.82
C LEU A 54 -11.15 2.06 3.05
N GLU A 55 -11.11 2.53 4.28
CA GLU A 55 -10.41 3.74 4.71
C GLU A 55 -8.89 3.57 4.59
N LEU A 56 -8.37 2.40 5.00
CA LEU A 56 -6.95 2.09 4.88
C LEU A 56 -6.53 1.99 3.40
N ILE A 57 -7.26 1.22 2.60
CA ILE A 57 -6.87 1.00 1.20
C ILE A 57 -7.05 2.26 0.34
N SER A 58 -8.09 3.06 0.59
CA SER A 58 -8.29 4.34 -0.11
C SER A 58 -7.13 5.32 0.16
N PHE A 59 -6.68 5.41 1.41
CA PHE A 59 -5.50 6.19 1.77
C PHE A 59 -4.24 5.68 1.06
N CYS A 60 -3.99 4.37 1.09
CA CYS A 60 -2.83 3.76 0.44
C CYS A 60 -2.83 3.94 -1.10
N ILE A 61 -3.99 3.82 -1.75
CA ILE A 61 -4.14 4.08 -3.19
C ILE A 61 -3.75 5.53 -3.52
N ASN A 62 -4.17 6.48 -2.69
CA ASN A 62 -3.88 7.90 -2.91
C ASN A 62 -2.40 8.22 -2.66
N LEU A 63 -1.78 7.65 -1.63
CA LEU A 63 -0.33 7.78 -1.42
C LEU A 63 0.48 7.18 -2.58
N ALA A 64 0.00 6.09 -3.17
CA ALA A 64 0.63 5.47 -4.34
C ALA A 64 0.56 6.33 -5.62
N ALA A 65 -0.19 7.44 -5.62
CA ALA A 65 -0.15 8.43 -6.71
C ALA A 65 1.09 9.34 -6.65
N ASN A 66 1.88 9.30 -5.57
CA ASN A 66 3.10 10.11 -5.42
C ASN A 66 4.38 9.27 -5.53
N LYS A 67 5.33 9.70 -6.35
CA LYS A 67 6.57 8.98 -6.64
C LYS A 67 7.43 8.69 -5.39
N ARG A 68 7.55 9.64 -4.47
CA ARG A 68 8.38 9.49 -3.25
C ARG A 68 7.77 8.46 -2.30
N ASN A 69 6.46 8.50 -2.11
CA ASN A 69 5.75 7.50 -1.31
C ASN A 69 5.88 6.10 -1.91
N VAL A 70 5.81 5.98 -3.25
CA VAL A 70 5.94 4.70 -3.93
C VAL A 70 7.31 4.07 -3.75
N GLN A 71 8.38 4.87 -3.68
CA GLN A 71 9.72 4.36 -3.39
C GLN A 71 9.72 3.61 -2.05
N LEU A 72 9.19 4.24 -1.00
CA LEU A 72 9.07 3.64 0.34
C LEU A 72 8.14 2.42 0.35
N ILE A 73 6.98 2.49 -0.33
CA ILE A 73 6.06 1.34 -0.46
C ILE A 73 6.76 0.13 -1.10
N CYS A 74 7.68 0.38 -2.03
CA CYS A 74 8.38 -0.66 -2.76
C CYS A 74 9.68 -1.14 -2.10
N GLU A 75 10.09 -0.56 -0.96
CA GLU A 75 11.32 -0.95 -0.28
C GLU A 75 11.30 -2.43 0.13
N GLY A 76 12.49 -3.05 0.10
CA GLY A 76 12.67 -4.46 0.37
C GLY A 76 11.80 -5.36 -0.51
N ASN A 77 10.85 -6.05 0.12
CA ASN A 77 9.92 -6.97 -0.53
C ASN A 77 8.48 -6.41 -0.69
N GLY A 78 8.25 -5.13 -0.39
CA GLY A 78 6.91 -4.52 -0.32
C GLY A 78 6.05 -4.79 -1.56
N LEU A 79 6.57 -4.47 -2.76
CA LEU A 79 5.84 -4.72 -4.01
C LEU A 79 5.55 -6.21 -4.25
N LYS A 80 6.51 -7.09 -3.97
CA LYS A 80 6.34 -8.54 -4.15
C LYS A 80 5.24 -9.08 -3.24
N MET A 81 5.18 -8.62 -2.00
CA MET A 81 4.17 -9.04 -1.03
C MET A 81 2.79 -8.48 -1.38
N LEU A 82 2.69 -7.21 -1.80
CA LEU A 82 1.45 -6.62 -2.31
C LEU A 82 0.89 -7.39 -3.50
N MET A 83 1.74 -7.68 -4.51
CA MET A 83 1.31 -8.45 -5.67
C MET A 83 0.85 -9.86 -5.29
N LYS A 84 1.58 -10.54 -4.38
CA LYS A 84 1.18 -11.88 -3.90
C LYS A 84 -0.20 -11.83 -3.24
N ARG A 85 -0.45 -10.83 -2.39
CA ARG A 85 -1.73 -10.65 -1.70
C ARG A 85 -2.87 -10.31 -2.66
N ALA A 86 -2.67 -9.32 -3.52
CA ALA A 86 -3.65 -8.88 -4.52
C ALA A 86 -4.07 -10.02 -5.46
N LEU A 87 -3.13 -10.87 -5.87
CA LEU A 87 -3.43 -12.03 -6.71
C LEU A 87 -4.10 -13.17 -5.94
N LYS A 88 -3.67 -13.43 -4.69
CA LYS A 88 -4.26 -14.47 -3.84
C LYS A 88 -5.75 -14.21 -3.59
N PHE A 89 -6.09 -12.98 -3.18
CA PHE A 89 -7.46 -12.61 -2.81
C PHE A 89 -8.24 -11.93 -3.94
N LYS A 90 -7.60 -11.71 -5.09
CA LYS A 90 -8.18 -11.00 -6.25
C LYS A 90 -8.79 -9.64 -5.86
N ASP A 91 -8.16 -8.95 -4.91
CA ASP A 91 -8.65 -7.69 -4.36
C ASP A 91 -8.49 -6.55 -5.40
N PRO A 92 -9.60 -5.98 -5.92
CA PRO A 92 -9.55 -4.96 -6.96
C PRO A 92 -8.94 -3.65 -6.48
N LEU A 93 -9.06 -3.32 -5.20
CA LEU A 93 -8.53 -2.08 -4.63
C LEU A 93 -7.01 -2.16 -4.44
N LEU A 94 -6.50 -3.32 -4.00
CA LEU A 94 -5.06 -3.58 -4.01
C LEU A 94 -4.50 -3.56 -5.44
N MET A 95 -5.23 -4.11 -6.42
CA MET A 95 -4.82 -4.00 -7.83
C MET A 95 -4.79 -2.56 -8.33
N LYS A 96 -5.74 -1.71 -7.90
CA LYS A 96 -5.73 -0.27 -8.20
C LYS A 96 -4.50 0.43 -7.60
N MET A 97 -4.14 0.10 -6.36
CA MET A 97 -2.91 0.61 -5.74
C MET A 97 -1.67 0.17 -6.55
N ILE A 98 -1.57 -1.10 -6.91
CA ILE A 98 -0.47 -1.64 -7.72
C ILE A 98 -0.39 -0.97 -9.10
N ARG A 99 -1.54 -0.68 -9.72
CA ARG A 99 -1.61 0.08 -10.97
C ARG A 99 -1.01 1.48 -10.79
N ASN A 100 -1.32 2.20 -9.71
CA ASN A 100 -0.73 3.52 -9.45
C ASN A 100 0.80 3.41 -9.31
N ILE A 101 1.29 2.42 -8.55
CA ILE A 101 2.73 2.15 -8.41
C ILE A 101 3.39 1.93 -9.78
N SER A 102 2.74 1.19 -10.69
CA SER A 102 3.33 0.86 -12.00
C SER A 102 3.40 2.03 -12.98
N GLN A 103 2.68 3.13 -12.73
CA GLN A 103 2.74 4.34 -13.56
C GLN A 103 4.01 5.17 -13.29
N HIS A 104 4.70 4.95 -12.17
CA HIS A 104 5.90 5.71 -11.83
C HIS A 104 7.14 5.14 -12.53
N ASP A 105 7.83 5.98 -13.29
CA ASP A 105 9.11 5.63 -13.89
C ASP A 105 10.26 5.58 -12.87
N GLY A 106 11.33 4.87 -13.26
CA GLY A 106 12.57 4.74 -12.49
C GLY A 106 12.72 3.37 -11.82
N PRO A 107 13.38 3.31 -10.64
CA PRO A 107 13.74 2.04 -9.99
C PRO A 107 12.54 1.11 -9.75
N THR A 108 11.38 1.68 -9.45
CA THR A 108 10.11 0.98 -9.19
C THR A 108 9.66 0.13 -10.39
N LYS A 109 9.84 0.63 -11.62
CA LYS A 109 9.48 -0.09 -12.86
C LYS A 109 10.29 -1.37 -13.05
N SER A 110 11.58 -1.35 -12.69
CA SER A 110 12.46 -2.52 -12.74
C SER A 110 12.03 -3.63 -11.77
N LEU A 111 11.42 -3.25 -10.63
CA LEU A 111 10.92 -4.20 -9.64
C LEU A 111 9.77 -5.03 -10.20
N PHE A 112 8.87 -4.45 -10.99
CA PHE A 112 7.78 -5.20 -11.64
C PHE A 112 8.30 -6.28 -12.59
N ILE A 113 9.34 -5.99 -13.37
CA ILE A 113 9.98 -6.97 -14.26
C ILE A 113 10.57 -8.12 -13.42
N ARG A 114 11.21 -7.79 -12.30
CA ARG A 114 11.81 -8.77 -11.38
C ARG A 114 10.75 -9.66 -10.72
N VAL A 115 9.65 -9.09 -10.25
CA VAL A 115 8.55 -9.84 -9.60
C VAL A 115 7.87 -10.78 -10.60
N ARG A 116 7.64 -10.34 -11.85
CA ARG A 116 7.07 -11.19 -12.91
C ARG A 116 7.94 -12.43 -13.17
N LYS A 117 9.26 -12.26 -13.29
CA LYS A 117 10.20 -13.39 -13.49
C LYS A 117 10.15 -14.42 -12.35
N LEU A 118 9.93 -13.98 -11.11
CA LEU A 118 9.82 -14.88 -9.95
C LEU A 118 8.49 -15.65 -9.91
N GLN A 119 7.40 -15.04 -10.36
CA GLN A 119 6.09 -15.71 -10.45
C GLN A 119 6.10 -16.79 -11.55
N THR A 120 6.72 -16.52 -12.70
CA THR A 120 6.81 -17.49 -13.81
C THR A 120 7.68 -18.71 -13.48
N LYS A 121 8.70 -18.56 -12.63
CA LYS A 121 9.54 -19.69 -12.17
C LYS A 121 8.83 -20.65 -11.20
N ARG A 122 7.63 -20.34 -10.71
CA ARG A 122 6.82 -21.24 -9.87
C ARG A 122 5.83 -22.10 -10.67
N ILE A 123 5.75 -21.90 -11.99
CA ILE A 123 4.84 -22.60 -12.91
C ILE A 123 5.63 -23.56 -13.83
N LYS A 124 6.93 -23.71 -13.59
CA LYS A 124 7.79 -24.76 -14.16
C LYS A 124 8.38 -25.54 -13.01
#